data_AF-A0AAV7QZW2-F1
#
_entry.id   AF-A0AAV7QZW2-F1
#
_cell.length_a   1.000
_cell.length_b   1.000
_cell.length_c   1.000
_cell.angle_alpha   90.00
_cell.angle_beta   90.00
_cell.angle_gamma   90.00
#
_symmetry.space_group_name_H-M   'P 1'
#
loop_
_entity.id
_entity.type
_entity.pdbx_description
1 polymer ?
#
loop_
_entity_poly.entity_id
_entity_poly.type
_entity_poly.pdbx_seq_one_letter_code
_entity_poly.pdbx_strand_id
1 'polypeptide(L)'
;MFSVSRQSEKCLNISVCGTPMDSQEVEMTGQDSNSFAGVFQESGIIAKRRRNSRVRNKQDHSLEADLVTRRKQSHLDCTVRRVTTNSKDPADTLKGAAFCCDLCKSPYIVNPGRRGNCVKTSSSQPSPRHRRDPKTGQVLLLCNACGLSFGKPVKAKGTVKEAMPNDRKEHEAQMQNFALAMVELLGDQDAANLCCPSYNKKPCLCLQNYLKTPGLTNEECPGRAVELLHLFKEARRLKGQKFSCEVEDQPSGSAKRKGSGLGNGCRRSKAYEEFVLKNRKELRQGPQICEKAVQRILGYSNNFLHKKLKTSPQKRERVERTKGRGAMGLLKPIAELSTLKCCMDHCSVMAHSYSRLIQQWRERASRGQAEARRVLAEMLTPSGGSRCNCYRFISWVTGCSHTTISKVSQQMKRTGGLREPPPHKLKRQTKAIQGQPADLQLDPAEPPTPPGHASPQSDSAAPPHHLSSDPSLITSQQA
;
A
#
# COMPACT_ATOMS: atom_id res chain seq x y z
N MET A 1 18.98 28.68 -40.63
CA MET A 1 18.71 29.30 -39.30
C MET A 1 17.26 29.74 -39.29
N PHE A 2 16.35 28.94 -38.74
CA PHE A 2 14.95 29.35 -38.54
C PHE A 2 14.67 29.39 -37.04
N SER A 3 14.45 30.60 -36.54
CA SER A 3 14.14 30.87 -35.15
C SER A 3 12.64 30.65 -34.94
N VAL A 4 12.27 29.63 -34.18
CA VAL A 4 10.87 29.37 -33.81
C VAL A 4 10.61 30.05 -32.46
N SER A 5 9.91 31.18 -32.51
CA SER A 5 9.43 31.91 -31.34
C SER A 5 8.43 31.06 -30.54
N ARG A 6 8.73 30.84 -29.27
CA ARG A 6 7.78 30.30 -28.28
C ARG A 6 6.73 31.37 -27.97
N GLN A 7 5.51 31.19 -28.48
CA GLN A 7 4.35 31.90 -27.96
C GLN A 7 3.93 31.27 -26.63
N SER A 8 3.70 32.12 -25.64
CA SER A 8 3.21 31.79 -24.31
C SER A 8 1.75 31.34 -24.38
N GLU A 9 1.49 30.15 -23.85
CA GLU A 9 0.14 29.63 -23.61
C GLU A 9 -0.59 30.54 -22.60
N LYS A 10 -1.51 31.36 -23.09
CA LYS A 10 -2.54 31.97 -22.26
C LYS A 10 -3.54 30.88 -21.90
N CYS A 11 -3.50 30.41 -20.66
CA CYS A 11 -4.57 29.60 -20.09
C CYS A 11 -5.90 30.34 -20.28
N LEU A 12 -6.83 29.69 -20.97
CA LEU A 12 -8.25 30.04 -21.01
C LEU A 12 -8.79 30.03 -19.57
N ASN A 13 -8.75 31.19 -18.92
CA ASN A 13 -9.68 31.51 -17.86
C ASN A 13 -11.06 31.55 -18.51
N ILE A 14 -11.90 30.56 -18.21
CA ILE A 14 -13.35 30.75 -18.32
C ILE A 14 -13.67 31.78 -17.24
N SER A 15 -13.59 33.06 -17.63
CA SER A 15 -14.12 34.17 -16.87
C SER A 15 -15.63 34.04 -16.96
N VAL A 16 -16.25 33.61 -15.87
CA VAL A 16 -17.69 33.73 -15.69
C VAL A 16 -17.93 35.23 -15.48
N CYS A 17 -18.27 35.92 -16.55
CA CYS A 17 -18.62 37.33 -16.53
C CYS A 17 -20.00 37.45 -15.87
N GLY A 18 -20.02 37.71 -14.56
CA GLY A 18 -21.22 38.16 -13.86
C GLY A 18 -21.51 39.60 -14.25
N THR A 19 -22.55 39.82 -15.05
CA THR A 19 -23.17 41.14 -15.23
C THR A 19 -23.94 41.50 -13.96
N PRO A 20 -23.74 42.69 -13.38
CA PRO A 20 -24.61 43.19 -12.31
C PRO A 20 -25.96 43.58 -12.92
N MET A 21 -27.05 42.99 -12.43
CA MET A 21 -28.40 43.51 -12.67
C MET A 21 -28.67 44.62 -11.68
N ASP A 22 -28.98 45.81 -12.20
CA ASP A 22 -29.50 46.94 -11.46
C ASP A 22 -30.81 46.58 -10.77
N SER A 23 -30.87 46.85 -9.46
CA SER A 23 -32.08 46.81 -8.67
C SER A 23 -32.91 48.06 -8.97
N GLN A 24 -33.95 47.93 -9.77
CA GLN A 24 -35.07 48.88 -9.75
C GLN A 24 -36.16 48.34 -8.81
N GLU A 25 -36.36 49.08 -7.72
CA GLU A 25 -37.54 48.99 -6.87
C GLU A 25 -38.77 49.38 -7.71
N VAL A 26 -39.73 48.47 -7.81
CA VAL A 26 -41.08 48.78 -8.27
C VAL A 26 -42.03 48.40 -7.15
N GLU A 27 -42.57 49.42 -6.49
CA GLU A 27 -43.77 49.30 -5.66
C GLU A 27 -44.93 48.79 -6.53
N MET A 28 -45.60 47.73 -6.09
CA MET A 28 -46.93 47.39 -6.54
C MET A 28 -47.87 47.22 -5.35
N THR A 29 -48.84 48.11 -5.33
CA THR A 29 -50.05 48.11 -4.51
C THR A 29 -51.07 47.09 -5.03
N GLY A 30 -51.90 46.58 -4.12
CA GLY A 30 -53.32 46.29 -4.39
C GLY A 30 -53.70 44.89 -4.89
N GLN A 31 -54.32 44.13 -3.98
CA GLN A 31 -55.65 43.50 -4.12
C GLN A 31 -55.98 42.72 -5.42
N ASP A 32 -56.15 41.40 -5.35
CA ASP A 32 -57.46 40.78 -5.06
C ASP A 32 -57.44 39.25 -5.11
N SER A 33 -58.43 38.70 -4.39
CA SER A 33 -58.86 37.31 -4.25
C SER A 33 -58.86 36.45 -5.51
N ASN A 34 -58.44 35.18 -5.39
CA ASN A 34 -59.40 34.09 -5.62
C ASN A 34 -58.98 32.75 -5.00
N SER A 35 -59.99 32.09 -4.47
CA SER A 35 -59.96 30.77 -3.86
C SER A 35 -59.87 29.68 -4.93
N PHE A 36 -58.97 28.72 -4.73
CA PHE A 36 -59.16 27.37 -5.30
C PHE A 36 -58.51 26.33 -4.39
N ALA A 37 -59.37 25.63 -3.64
CA ALA A 37 -59.01 24.50 -2.81
C ALA A 37 -58.73 23.28 -3.69
N GLY A 38 -57.45 23.00 -3.93
CA GLY A 38 -56.96 21.75 -4.51
C GLY A 38 -56.17 20.98 -3.47
N VAL A 39 -56.84 20.09 -2.72
CA VAL A 39 -56.21 19.14 -1.79
C VAL A 39 -55.46 18.09 -2.61
N PHE A 40 -54.16 18.30 -2.84
CA PHE A 40 -53.25 17.28 -3.34
C PHE A 40 -52.39 16.77 -2.18
N GLN A 41 -52.68 15.54 -1.77
CA GLN A 41 -52.08 14.88 -0.61
C GLN A 41 -50.71 14.28 -1.01
N GLU A 42 -49.67 15.11 -1.04
CA GLU A 42 -48.28 14.64 -1.20
C GLU A 42 -47.80 13.93 0.07
N SER A 43 -47.67 12.61 -0.02
CA SER A 43 -47.12 11.77 1.04
C SER A 43 -45.61 11.95 1.15
N GLY A 44 -45.19 13.04 1.79
CA GLY A 44 -43.80 13.31 2.15
C GLY A 44 -43.31 12.35 3.25
N ILE A 45 -42.72 11.22 2.87
CA ILE A 45 -41.93 10.40 3.78
C ILE A 45 -40.61 11.14 4.08
N ILE A 46 -40.65 12.06 5.04
CA ILE A 46 -39.47 12.64 5.67
C ILE A 46 -38.84 11.57 6.55
N ALA A 47 -37.94 10.77 5.96
CA ALA A 47 -37.07 9.89 6.71
C ALA A 47 -36.12 10.74 7.58
N LYS A 48 -36.45 10.90 8.86
CA LYS A 48 -35.56 11.46 9.90
C LYS A 48 -34.21 10.71 9.87
N ARG A 49 -33.22 11.34 9.24
CA ARG A 49 -31.82 10.91 9.22
C ARG A 49 -31.27 11.02 10.65
N ARG A 50 -31.34 9.92 11.42
CA ARG A 50 -30.56 9.75 12.66
C ARG A 50 -29.07 9.84 12.29
N ARG A 51 -28.47 11.01 12.50
CA ARG A 51 -27.02 11.23 12.44
C ARG A 51 -26.38 10.47 13.61
N ASN A 52 -26.01 9.22 13.38
CA ASN A 52 -25.03 8.55 14.23
C ASN A 52 -23.65 9.08 13.85
N SER A 53 -23.13 10.03 14.63
CA SER A 53 -21.76 10.54 14.57
C SER A 53 -20.78 9.45 15.04
N ARG A 54 -20.61 8.40 14.22
CA ARG A 54 -19.45 7.51 14.35
C ARG A 54 -18.22 8.29 13.88
N VAL A 55 -17.42 8.75 14.83
CA VAL A 55 -16.04 9.19 14.59
C VAL A 55 -15.26 8.01 14.02
N ARG A 56 -15.24 7.90 12.68
CA ARG A 56 -14.37 6.97 11.97
C ARG A 56 -12.96 7.50 12.06
N ASN A 57 -12.14 6.85 12.87
CA ASN A 57 -10.71 7.05 12.87
C ASN A 57 -10.19 6.78 11.43
N LYS A 58 -9.59 7.79 10.80
CA LYS A 58 -9.10 7.73 9.41
C LYS A 58 -8.03 6.65 9.32
N GLN A 59 -8.33 5.58 8.60
CA GLN A 59 -7.37 4.53 8.27
C GLN A 59 -6.67 4.94 6.96
N ASP A 60 -5.34 5.05 6.99
CA ASP A 60 -4.54 5.35 5.81
C ASP A 60 -4.73 4.26 4.74
N HIS A 61 -5.34 4.66 3.62
CA HIS A 61 -5.61 3.77 2.51
C HIS A 61 -4.35 3.42 1.73
N SER A 62 -4.19 2.11 1.55
CA SER A 62 -3.13 1.38 0.86
C SER A 62 -2.84 1.86 -0.57
N LEU A 63 -1.55 2.12 -0.86
CA LEU A 63 -0.96 2.31 -2.18
C LEU A 63 -0.74 0.94 -2.85
N GLU A 64 -1.72 0.43 -3.59
CA GLU A 64 -1.55 -0.70 -4.51
C GLU A 64 -2.10 -0.33 -5.90
N ALA A 65 -1.32 0.45 -6.65
CA ALA A 65 -1.29 0.53 -8.11
C ALA A 65 -0.07 1.40 -8.48
N ASP A 66 0.60 1.15 -9.60
CA ASP A 66 1.58 2.03 -10.26
C ASP A 66 3.10 1.86 -9.99
N LEU A 67 3.61 0.64 -9.78
CA LEU A 67 5.07 0.39 -9.80
C LEU A 67 5.61 -0.35 -11.04
N VAL A 68 4.91 -0.35 -12.18
CA VAL A 68 5.38 -1.12 -13.38
C VAL A 68 5.88 -0.27 -14.56
N THR A 69 5.67 1.04 -14.62
CA THR A 69 6.13 1.83 -15.79
C THR A 69 6.84 3.11 -15.39
N ARG A 70 8.16 3.02 -15.14
CA ARG A 70 9.14 4.10 -15.40
C ARG A 70 10.56 3.62 -15.09
N ARG A 71 11.21 3.02 -16.09
CA ARG A 71 12.66 2.83 -16.07
C ARG A 71 13.21 2.85 -17.49
N LYS A 72 13.39 4.05 -18.03
CA LYS A 72 14.33 4.39 -19.10
C LYS A 72 14.38 5.92 -19.23
N GLN A 73 15.57 6.45 -19.51
CA GLN A 73 15.93 7.85 -19.77
C GLN A 73 16.15 8.77 -18.55
N SER A 74 17.37 8.72 -18.01
CA SER A 74 18.15 9.94 -17.70
C SER A 74 19.62 9.54 -17.48
N HIS A 75 20.36 9.42 -18.58
CA HIS A 75 21.82 9.40 -18.59
C HIS A 75 22.20 10.39 -19.70
N LEU A 76 23.22 11.22 -19.48
CA LEU A 76 23.53 12.51 -20.15
C LEU A 76 22.80 13.66 -19.44
N ASP A 77 23.40 14.64 -18.76
CA ASP A 77 24.76 15.20 -18.81
C ASP A 77 25.23 15.61 -17.40
N CYS A 78 26.52 15.42 -17.12
CA CYS A 78 27.20 16.13 -16.04
C CYS A 78 28.67 16.34 -16.43
N THR A 79 28.89 17.31 -17.31
CA THR A 79 30.20 17.87 -17.64
C THR A 79 30.66 18.77 -16.49
N VAL A 80 31.45 18.20 -15.58
CA VAL A 80 32.15 18.97 -14.53
C VAL A 80 33.46 19.49 -15.11
N ARG A 81 33.58 20.82 -15.20
CA ARG A 81 34.79 21.56 -15.53
C ARG A 81 35.91 21.21 -14.54
N ARG A 82 37.03 20.68 -15.02
CA ARG A 82 38.30 20.57 -14.28
C ARG A 82 38.95 21.95 -14.24
N VAL A 83 39.04 22.52 -13.05
CA VAL A 83 39.95 23.64 -12.75
C VAL A 83 41.29 23.02 -12.37
N THR A 84 42.32 23.26 -13.17
CA THR A 84 43.70 22.89 -12.90
C THR A 84 44.33 23.98 -12.03
N THR A 85 44.35 23.78 -10.72
CA THR A 85 45.22 24.54 -9.82
C THR A 85 46.52 23.76 -9.63
N ASN A 86 47.63 24.36 -10.05
CA ASN A 86 48.99 23.91 -9.77
C ASN A 86 49.24 23.97 -8.25
N SER A 87 49.12 22.82 -7.59
CA SER A 87 49.51 22.65 -6.19
C SER A 87 50.63 21.62 -6.14
N LYS A 88 51.79 22.03 -5.62
CA LYS A 88 52.94 21.15 -5.32
C LYS A 88 52.46 19.88 -4.62
N ASP A 89 52.74 18.73 -5.23
CA ASP A 89 52.38 17.42 -4.70
C ASP A 89 53.07 17.16 -3.34
N PRO A 90 52.31 16.84 -2.27
CA PRO A 90 52.86 16.39 -0.99
C PRO A 90 53.34 14.92 -1.05
N ALA A 91 53.70 14.41 -2.23
CA ALA A 91 53.99 13.00 -2.48
C ALA A 91 55.39 12.55 -2.03
N ASP A 92 56.30 13.46 -1.64
CA ASP A 92 57.69 13.11 -1.37
C ASP A 92 58.05 12.88 0.12
N THR A 93 57.12 13.11 1.06
CA THR A 93 57.43 13.01 2.51
C THR A 93 57.04 11.66 3.16
N LEU A 94 56.59 10.66 2.38
CA LEU A 94 56.13 9.35 2.91
C LEU A 94 56.82 8.16 2.25
N LYS A 95 58.12 8.28 1.93
CA LYS A 95 58.95 7.14 1.50
C LYS A 95 59.25 6.24 2.71
N GLY A 96 58.30 5.37 3.07
CA GLY A 96 58.56 4.23 3.96
C GLY A 96 57.43 3.80 4.90
N ALA A 97 56.42 4.65 5.15
CA ALA A 97 55.33 4.26 6.04
C ALA A 97 54.32 3.37 5.31
N ALA A 98 54.10 2.16 5.83
CA ALA A 98 53.01 1.30 5.36
C ALA A 98 51.67 2.03 5.50
N PHE A 99 50.79 1.89 4.50
CA PHE A 99 49.45 2.49 4.55
C PHE A 99 48.73 2.09 5.84
N CYS A 100 48.12 3.06 6.52
CA CYS A 100 47.24 2.83 7.68
C CYS A 100 46.03 3.75 7.58
N CYS A 101 44.82 3.19 7.61
CA CYS A 101 43.59 3.97 7.57
C CYS A 101 43.44 4.81 8.85
N ASP A 102 43.32 6.13 8.75
CA ASP A 102 43.22 6.99 9.94
C ASP A 102 42.02 6.68 10.84
N LEU A 103 40.92 6.18 10.26
CA LEU A 103 39.68 5.89 10.99
C LEU A 103 39.64 4.52 11.65
N CYS A 104 39.97 3.45 10.90
CA CYS A 104 39.88 2.07 11.40
C CYS A 104 41.24 1.42 11.67
N LYS A 105 42.33 2.14 11.45
CA LYS A 105 43.72 1.67 11.58
C LYS A 105 44.06 0.42 10.75
N SER A 106 43.25 0.13 9.72
CA SER A 106 43.49 -0.98 8.79
C SER A 106 44.77 -0.75 8.00
N PRO A 107 45.69 -1.73 7.94
CA PRO A 107 46.89 -1.66 7.12
C PRO A 107 46.62 -1.93 5.62
N TYR A 108 45.36 -2.23 5.26
CA TYR A 108 44.95 -2.53 3.90
C TYR A 108 43.98 -1.49 3.32
N ILE A 109 44.23 -1.06 2.08
CA ILE A 109 43.34 -0.14 1.33
C ILE A 109 42.00 -0.83 1.03
N VAL A 110 42.05 -2.12 0.68
CA VAL A 110 40.87 -2.97 0.51
C VAL A 110 41.05 -4.22 1.36
N ASN A 111 40.02 -4.59 2.12
CA ASN A 111 40.07 -5.76 2.98
C ASN A 111 40.34 -7.03 2.16
N PRO A 112 41.44 -7.77 2.42
CA PRO A 112 41.83 -8.96 1.67
C PRO A 112 40.81 -10.10 1.79
N GLY A 113 40.07 -10.18 2.90
CA GLY A 113 39.03 -11.20 3.12
C GLY A 113 37.70 -10.94 2.40
N ARG A 114 37.58 -9.82 1.66
CA ARG A 114 36.32 -9.47 0.97
C ARG A 114 36.19 -10.27 -0.33
N ARG A 115 35.35 -11.31 -0.34
CA ARG A 115 35.00 -12.06 -1.57
C ARG A 115 34.55 -11.10 -2.69
N GLY A 116 35.21 -11.16 -3.83
CA GLY A 116 35.04 -10.23 -4.97
C GLY A 116 36.24 -9.30 -5.22
N ASN A 117 37.29 -9.39 -4.41
CA ASN A 117 38.62 -8.83 -4.68
C ASN A 117 39.50 -9.75 -5.55
N CYS A 118 38.95 -10.82 -6.15
CA CYS A 118 39.65 -11.56 -7.21
C CYS A 118 40.12 -10.53 -8.23
N VAL A 119 41.42 -10.53 -8.49
CA VAL A 119 42.18 -9.62 -9.36
C VAL A 119 41.30 -9.18 -10.52
N LYS A 120 40.61 -8.05 -10.36
CA LYS A 120 39.90 -7.46 -11.48
C LYS A 120 41.00 -6.98 -12.40
N THR A 121 41.06 -7.54 -13.60
CA THR A 121 42.00 -7.18 -14.67
C THR A 121 41.89 -5.72 -15.12
N SER A 122 41.02 -4.91 -14.50
CA SER A 122 41.07 -3.46 -14.61
C SER A 122 42.42 -2.96 -14.08
N SER A 123 43.19 -2.29 -14.93
CA SER A 123 44.54 -1.79 -14.64
C SER A 123 44.65 -0.84 -13.44
N SER A 124 43.53 -0.36 -12.90
CA SER A 124 43.51 0.51 -11.73
C SER A 124 43.64 -0.28 -10.43
N GLN A 125 44.86 -0.29 -9.85
CA GLN A 125 45.08 -0.66 -8.45
C GLN A 125 44.22 0.24 -7.54
N PRO A 126 43.55 -0.31 -6.51
CA PRO A 126 42.77 0.51 -5.59
C PRO A 126 43.70 1.44 -4.79
N SER A 127 43.50 2.76 -4.92
CA SER A 127 44.26 3.76 -4.19
C SER A 127 43.57 4.17 -2.87
N PRO A 128 44.34 4.64 -1.86
CA PRO A 128 43.78 5.24 -0.66
C PRO A 128 42.84 6.41 -0.97
N ARG A 129 41.80 6.59 -0.14
CA ARG A 129 40.88 7.72 -0.28
C ARG A 129 41.29 8.84 0.67
N HIS A 130 41.54 10.02 0.13
CA HIS A 130 41.77 11.23 0.94
C HIS A 130 40.44 11.97 1.15
N ARG A 131 40.08 12.24 2.40
CA ARG A 131 38.88 13.00 2.77
C ARG A 131 39.21 13.99 3.86
N ARG A 132 38.76 15.24 3.73
CA ARG A 132 38.87 16.24 4.80
C ARG A 132 37.79 15.96 5.85
N ASP A 133 38.19 15.79 7.11
CA ASP A 133 37.27 15.68 8.23
C ASP A 133 36.52 17.01 8.42
N PRO A 134 35.18 17.02 8.41
CA PRO A 134 34.41 18.24 8.58
C PRO A 134 34.56 18.89 9.97
N LYS A 135 34.94 18.13 11.01
CA LYS A 135 35.11 18.66 12.37
C LYS A 135 36.48 19.26 12.59
N THR A 136 37.53 18.56 12.16
CA THR A 136 38.92 18.94 12.45
C THR A 136 39.60 19.68 11.31
N GLY A 137 39.04 19.61 10.09
CA GLY A 137 39.67 20.16 8.89
C GLY A 137 40.89 19.37 8.40
N GLN A 138 41.29 18.30 9.10
CA GLN A 138 42.43 17.46 8.75
C GLN A 138 42.10 16.58 7.54
N VAL A 139 43.06 16.39 6.63
CA VAL A 139 42.95 15.42 5.54
C VAL A 139 43.24 14.03 6.09
N LEU A 140 42.22 13.18 6.15
CA LEU A 140 42.34 11.79 6.55
C LEU A 140 42.66 10.89 5.35
N LEU A 141 43.61 9.98 5.54
CA LEU A 141 43.95 8.86 4.69
C LEU A 141 43.08 7.66 5.06
N LEU A 142 42.09 7.34 4.22
CA LEU A 142 41.08 6.33 4.54
C LEU A 142 41.18 5.11 3.60
N CYS A 143 40.93 3.91 4.16
CA CYS A 143 40.72 2.72 3.35
C CYS A 143 39.43 2.88 2.51
N ASN A 144 39.24 2.02 1.50
CA ASN A 144 38.12 2.14 0.58
C ASN A 144 36.77 2.03 1.31
N ALA A 145 36.67 1.17 2.35
CA ALA A 145 35.47 1.04 3.16
C ALA A 145 35.17 2.32 3.95
N CYS A 146 36.16 2.82 4.70
CA CYS A 146 36.01 4.04 5.49
C CYS A 146 35.73 5.26 4.61
N GLY A 147 36.46 5.45 3.51
CA GLY A 147 36.25 6.61 2.63
C GLY A 147 34.92 6.60 1.86
N LEU A 148 34.30 5.43 1.65
CA LEU A 148 32.92 5.32 1.14
C LEU A 148 31.87 5.67 2.20
N SER A 149 32.15 5.36 3.47
CA SER A 149 31.29 5.69 4.61
C SER A 149 31.41 7.15 5.04
N PHE A 150 32.62 7.73 4.94
CA PHE A 150 32.97 9.07 5.43
C PHE A 150 32.29 10.21 4.66
N GLY A 151 31.96 9.98 3.38
CA GLY A 151 31.59 11.05 2.45
C GLY A 151 30.23 10.89 1.77
N LYS A 152 29.35 10.01 2.27
CA LYS A 152 27.94 10.15 1.94
C LYS A 152 27.38 11.08 3.01
N PRO A 153 27.28 12.42 2.77
CA PRO A 153 26.21 13.15 3.44
C PRO A 153 25.01 12.26 3.19
N VAL A 154 24.32 11.84 4.25
CA VAL A 154 23.04 11.19 4.08
C VAL A 154 22.29 12.19 3.22
N LYS A 155 22.22 11.97 1.90
CA LYS A 155 21.38 12.77 1.01
C LYS A 155 20.07 12.62 1.71
N ALA A 156 19.66 13.65 2.46
CA ALA A 156 18.53 13.58 3.36
C ALA A 156 17.47 12.95 2.49
N LYS A 157 17.13 11.68 2.76
CA LYS A 157 16.42 10.83 1.80
C LYS A 157 15.22 11.66 1.46
N GLY A 158 15.21 12.28 0.27
CA GLY A 158 14.46 13.53 0.07
C GLY A 158 13.12 13.28 0.68
N THR A 159 12.87 13.87 1.86
CA THR A 159 11.71 13.50 2.67
C THR A 159 10.61 13.65 1.67
N VAL A 160 9.99 12.52 1.30
CA VAL A 160 8.94 12.55 0.28
C VAL A 160 7.96 13.49 0.93
N LYS A 161 7.97 14.77 0.48
CA LYS A 161 7.24 15.83 1.15
C LYS A 161 5.83 15.27 1.12
N GLU A 162 5.36 14.85 2.29
CA GLU A 162 3.98 14.44 2.42
C GLU A 162 3.21 15.64 1.89
N ALA A 163 2.33 15.39 0.92
CA ALA A 163 1.57 16.46 0.29
C ALA A 163 1.03 17.33 1.42
N MET A 164 1.36 18.62 1.38
CA MET A 164 1.04 19.50 2.49
C MET A 164 -0.48 19.39 2.69
N PRO A 165 -0.99 19.28 3.93
CA PRO A 165 -2.43 19.20 4.18
C PRO A 165 -3.23 20.30 3.47
N ASN A 166 -2.58 21.43 3.19
CA ASN A 166 -3.13 22.54 2.42
C ASN A 166 -3.43 22.19 0.95
N ASP A 167 -2.49 21.53 0.25
CA ASP A 167 -2.62 21.16 -1.17
C ASP A 167 -3.84 20.24 -1.41
N ARG A 168 -4.18 19.41 -0.43
CA ARG A 168 -5.34 18.52 -0.49
C ARG A 168 -6.65 19.29 -0.37
N LYS A 169 -6.72 20.26 0.56
CA LYS A 169 -7.90 21.11 0.71
C LYS A 169 -8.13 21.96 -0.54
N GLU A 170 -7.05 22.50 -1.10
CA GLU A 170 -7.12 23.28 -2.35
C GLU A 170 -7.64 22.41 -3.51
N HIS A 171 -7.14 21.19 -3.67
CA HIS A 171 -7.69 20.27 -4.66
C HIS A 171 -9.18 19.98 -4.40
N GLU A 172 -9.60 19.74 -3.16
CA GLU A 172 -11.00 19.49 -2.82
C GLU A 172 -11.90 20.68 -3.23
N ALA A 173 -11.47 21.93 -2.98
CA ALA A 173 -12.16 23.14 -3.42
C ALA A 173 -12.20 23.27 -4.95
N GLN A 174 -11.08 23.03 -5.64
CA GLN A 174 -11.04 23.02 -7.11
C GLN A 174 -12.01 22.00 -7.71
N MET A 175 -12.21 20.84 -7.06
CA MET A 175 -13.17 19.83 -7.52
C MET A 175 -14.61 20.24 -7.29
N GLN A 176 -14.90 20.96 -6.21
CA GLN A 176 -16.24 21.52 -5.97
C GLN A 176 -16.58 22.56 -7.03
N ASN A 177 -15.65 23.49 -7.31
CA ASN A 177 -15.85 24.50 -8.36
C ASN A 177 -16.02 23.85 -9.74
N PHE A 178 -15.21 22.84 -10.06
CA PHE A 178 -15.36 22.09 -11.30
C PHE A 178 -16.71 21.36 -11.38
N ALA A 179 -17.18 20.77 -10.27
CA ALA A 179 -18.48 20.10 -10.22
C ALA A 179 -19.63 21.08 -10.45
N LEU A 180 -19.58 22.29 -9.86
CA LEU A 180 -20.57 23.34 -10.09
C LEU A 180 -20.60 23.78 -11.55
N ALA A 181 -19.44 24.01 -12.16
CA ALA A 181 -19.35 24.34 -13.59
C ALA A 181 -19.92 23.25 -14.50
N MET A 182 -19.82 21.96 -14.11
CA MET A 182 -20.44 20.86 -14.85
C MET A 182 -21.97 20.82 -14.69
N VAL A 183 -22.50 21.18 -13.52
CA VAL A 183 -23.95 21.32 -13.30
C VAL A 183 -24.51 22.46 -14.14
N GLU A 184 -23.82 23.60 -14.16
CA GLU A 184 -24.19 24.77 -14.97
C GLU A 184 -24.16 24.44 -16.47
N LEU A 185 -23.07 23.81 -16.94
CA LEU A 185 -22.89 23.46 -18.35
C LEU A 185 -23.97 22.49 -18.87
N LEU A 186 -24.39 21.52 -18.05
CA LEU A 186 -25.33 20.47 -18.47
C LEU A 186 -26.78 20.69 -18.02
N GLY A 187 -27.03 21.67 -17.15
CA GLY A 187 -28.34 21.87 -16.53
C GLY A 187 -28.81 20.69 -15.65
N ASP A 188 -27.87 19.90 -15.11
CA ASP A 188 -28.19 18.67 -14.36
C ASP A 188 -27.37 18.53 -13.08
N GLN A 189 -28.06 18.38 -11.94
CA GLN A 189 -27.43 18.22 -10.62
C GLN A 189 -26.57 16.95 -10.49
N ASP A 190 -26.89 15.88 -11.22
CA ASP A 190 -26.09 14.66 -11.21
C ASP A 190 -24.73 14.87 -11.88
N ALA A 191 -24.56 15.91 -12.71
CA ALA A 191 -23.29 16.27 -13.34
C ALA A 191 -22.20 16.65 -12.33
N ALA A 192 -22.56 17.04 -11.10
CA ALA A 192 -21.61 17.27 -10.01
C ALA A 192 -20.75 16.02 -9.69
N ASN A 193 -21.21 14.83 -10.08
CA ASN A 193 -20.46 13.58 -9.90
C ASN A 193 -19.40 13.33 -10.97
N LEU A 194 -19.35 14.12 -12.04
CA LEU A 194 -18.40 14.01 -13.14
C LEU A 194 -17.02 14.59 -12.79
N CYS A 195 -16.55 14.36 -11.57
CA CYS A 195 -15.22 14.78 -11.11
C CYS A 195 -14.42 13.61 -10.51
N CYS A 196 -13.12 13.57 -10.76
CA CYS A 196 -12.22 12.58 -10.16
C CYS A 196 -11.79 13.00 -8.73
N PRO A 197 -12.20 12.27 -7.66
CA PRO A 197 -11.84 12.64 -6.28
C PRO A 197 -10.47 12.12 -5.83
N SER A 198 -9.68 11.50 -6.72
CA SER A 198 -8.47 10.80 -6.31
C SER A 198 -7.30 11.76 -6.04
N TYR A 199 -6.94 11.89 -4.77
CA TYR A 199 -5.71 12.54 -4.30
C TYR A 199 -4.78 11.49 -3.68
N ASN A 200 -3.56 11.36 -4.20
CA ASN A 200 -2.50 10.55 -3.56
C ASN A 200 -1.33 11.47 -3.15
N LYS A 201 -0.27 11.55 -3.97
CA LYS A 201 0.79 12.57 -3.81
C LYS A 201 0.54 13.83 -4.63
N LYS A 202 -0.34 13.71 -5.63
CA LYS A 202 -0.74 14.73 -6.58
C LYS A 202 -2.21 14.51 -6.93
N PRO A 203 -2.93 15.56 -7.39
CA PRO A 203 -4.27 15.42 -7.93
C PRO A 203 -4.25 14.50 -9.17
N CYS A 204 -5.21 13.56 -9.27
CA CYS A 204 -5.22 12.62 -10.40
C CYS A 204 -5.72 13.25 -11.71
N LEU A 205 -6.73 14.12 -11.63
CA LEU A 205 -7.33 14.90 -12.73
C LEU A 205 -7.75 14.11 -13.99
N CYS A 206 -7.74 12.78 -13.99
CA CYS A 206 -7.97 11.97 -15.19
C CYS A 206 -9.31 12.28 -15.89
N LEU A 207 -10.38 12.50 -15.11
CA LEU A 207 -11.70 12.79 -15.66
C LEU A 207 -11.78 14.23 -16.18
N GLN A 208 -11.17 15.17 -15.47
CA GLN A 208 -11.07 16.57 -15.90
C GLN A 208 -10.25 16.69 -17.19
N ASN A 209 -9.14 15.96 -17.30
CA ASN A 209 -8.32 15.94 -18.50
C ASN A 209 -9.06 15.29 -19.67
N TYR A 210 -9.85 14.24 -19.44
CA TYR A 210 -10.67 13.62 -20.48
C TYR A 210 -11.71 14.60 -21.04
N LEU A 211 -12.34 15.39 -20.16
CA LEU A 211 -13.32 16.41 -20.54
C LEU A 211 -12.67 17.64 -21.18
N LYS A 212 -11.51 18.10 -20.65
CA LYS A 212 -10.76 19.27 -21.09
C LYS A 212 -9.55 18.93 -21.98
N THR A 213 -9.61 17.84 -22.74
CA THR A 213 -8.45 17.43 -23.55
C THR A 213 -8.13 18.55 -24.55
N PRO A 214 -6.87 19.05 -24.61
CA PRO A 214 -6.51 20.13 -25.51
C PRO A 214 -6.69 19.69 -26.97
N GLY A 215 -7.27 20.57 -27.79
CA GLY A 215 -7.53 20.31 -29.20
C GLY A 215 -8.93 19.79 -29.52
N LEU A 216 -9.79 19.55 -28.52
CA LEU A 216 -11.22 19.40 -28.77
C LEU A 216 -11.87 20.76 -28.98
N THR A 217 -12.85 20.80 -29.87
CA THR A 217 -13.69 21.98 -30.05
C THR A 217 -14.52 22.20 -28.78
N ASN A 218 -14.94 23.44 -28.53
CA ASN A 218 -15.79 23.76 -27.37
C ASN A 218 -17.11 22.97 -27.38
N GLU A 219 -17.52 22.45 -28.53
CA GLU A 219 -18.76 21.69 -28.74
C GLU A 219 -18.61 20.20 -28.34
N GLU A 220 -17.42 19.61 -28.46
CA GLU A 220 -17.22 18.20 -28.16
C GLU A 220 -17.11 17.90 -26.65
N CYS A 221 -16.68 18.89 -25.85
CA CYS A 221 -16.59 18.77 -24.40
C CYS A 221 -17.97 18.50 -23.75
N PRO A 222 -19.04 19.27 -24.06
CA PRO A 222 -20.41 18.96 -23.67
C PRO A 222 -20.85 17.55 -24.08
N GLY A 223 -20.55 17.13 -25.31
CA GLY A 223 -20.90 15.79 -25.81
C GLY A 223 -20.35 14.66 -24.94
N ARG A 224 -19.04 14.71 -24.64
CA ARG A 224 -18.39 13.74 -23.73
C ARG A 224 -18.97 13.78 -22.32
N ALA A 225 -19.29 14.97 -21.82
CA ALA A 225 -19.87 15.12 -20.48
C ALA A 225 -21.29 14.53 -20.41
N VAL A 226 -22.10 14.71 -21.47
CA VAL A 226 -23.43 14.10 -21.62
C VAL A 226 -23.34 12.58 -21.68
N GLU A 227 -22.38 12.01 -22.42
CA GLU A 227 -22.15 10.55 -22.46
C GLU A 227 -21.84 9.99 -21.06
N LEU A 228 -20.94 10.64 -20.32
CA LEU A 228 -20.59 10.22 -18.97
C LEU A 228 -21.77 10.38 -17.99
N LEU A 229 -22.56 11.44 -18.12
CA LEU A 229 -23.77 11.65 -17.33
C LEU A 229 -24.81 10.55 -17.62
N HIS A 230 -24.98 10.19 -18.88
CA HIS A 230 -25.84 9.08 -19.30
C HIS A 230 -25.40 7.76 -18.66
N LEU A 231 -24.10 7.44 -18.72
CA LEU A 231 -23.55 6.25 -18.05
C LEU A 231 -23.81 6.27 -16.53
N PHE A 232 -23.68 7.44 -15.89
CA PHE A 232 -23.94 7.59 -14.46
C PHE A 232 -25.42 7.34 -14.11
N LYS A 233 -26.34 7.97 -14.85
CA LYS A 233 -27.78 7.80 -14.65
C LYS A 233 -28.22 6.37 -14.89
N GLU A 234 -27.73 5.75 -15.97
CA GLU A 234 -28.07 4.36 -16.30
C GLU A 234 -27.54 3.39 -15.25
N ALA A 235 -26.30 3.58 -14.79
CA ALA A 235 -25.75 2.82 -13.67
C ALA A 235 -26.61 2.96 -12.39
N ARG A 236 -27.07 4.18 -12.08
CA ARG A 236 -27.93 4.46 -10.92
C ARG A 236 -29.29 3.80 -11.05
N ARG A 237 -29.91 3.85 -12.24
CA ARG A 237 -31.19 3.20 -12.56
C ARG A 237 -31.08 1.69 -12.39
N LEU A 238 -30.12 1.05 -13.05
CA LEU A 238 -29.88 -0.40 -12.96
C LEU A 238 -29.52 -0.86 -11.54
N LYS A 239 -28.80 -0.03 -10.78
CA LYS A 239 -28.50 -0.30 -9.36
C LYS A 239 -29.74 -0.23 -8.47
N GLY A 240 -30.71 0.62 -8.82
CA GLY A 240 -31.99 0.76 -8.12
C GLY A 240 -32.96 -0.39 -8.40
N GLN A 241 -32.82 -1.06 -9.55
CA GLN A 241 -33.57 -2.27 -9.85
C GLN A 241 -33.19 -3.39 -8.88
N LYS A 242 -34.05 -3.61 -7.90
CA LYS A 242 -33.96 -4.79 -7.05
C LYS A 242 -34.31 -6.00 -7.91
N PHE A 243 -33.44 -6.98 -7.94
CA PHE A 243 -33.79 -8.28 -8.49
C PHE A 243 -34.80 -8.92 -7.53
N SER A 244 -36.09 -8.81 -7.85
CA SER A 244 -37.05 -9.76 -7.31
C SER A 244 -36.60 -11.10 -7.90
N CYS A 245 -36.18 -12.04 -7.05
CA CYS A 245 -36.14 -13.40 -7.53
C CYS A 245 -37.60 -13.74 -7.77
N GLU A 246 -38.06 -13.61 -9.01
CA GLU A 246 -39.17 -14.45 -9.47
C GLU A 246 -38.62 -15.85 -9.28
N VAL A 247 -38.93 -16.40 -8.11
CA VAL A 247 -38.83 -17.81 -7.86
C VAL A 247 -39.83 -18.34 -8.85
N GLU A 248 -39.35 -18.75 -10.03
CA GLU A 248 -40.16 -19.59 -10.89
C GLU A 248 -40.73 -20.66 -9.98
N ASP A 249 -42.05 -20.66 -9.90
CA ASP A 249 -42.84 -21.50 -9.02
C ASP A 249 -42.42 -22.94 -9.28
N GLN A 250 -41.44 -23.43 -8.51
CA GLN A 250 -41.12 -24.83 -8.47
C GLN A 250 -42.21 -25.43 -7.58
N PRO A 251 -43.19 -26.13 -8.16
CA PRO A 251 -44.23 -26.74 -7.39
C PRO A 251 -43.62 -28.00 -6.77
N SER A 252 -43.27 -27.96 -5.49
CA SER A 252 -43.55 -29.04 -4.53
C SER A 252 -42.65 -29.02 -3.28
N GLY A 253 -43.29 -28.81 -2.13
CA GLY A 253 -43.18 -29.75 -1.02
C GLY A 253 -42.13 -29.55 0.07
N SER A 254 -41.00 -28.86 -0.13
CA SER A 254 -39.94 -28.88 0.90
C SER A 254 -39.91 -27.63 1.80
N ALA A 255 -40.41 -27.81 3.02
CA ALA A 255 -40.08 -27.13 4.29
C ALA A 255 -39.68 -25.64 4.24
N LYS A 256 -40.53 -24.81 4.85
CA LYS A 256 -40.32 -23.41 5.27
C LYS A 256 -38.86 -23.14 5.65
N ARG A 257 -38.05 -22.66 4.71
CA ARG A 257 -36.73 -22.09 5.02
C ARG A 257 -36.97 -20.79 5.77
N LYS A 258 -36.95 -20.87 7.10
CA LYS A 258 -37.04 -19.72 8.01
C LYS A 258 -36.04 -18.64 7.56
N GLY A 259 -36.63 -17.54 7.09
CA GLY A 259 -36.21 -16.16 7.30
C GLY A 259 -34.72 -15.86 7.23
N SER A 260 -34.32 -15.28 6.11
CA SER A 260 -33.81 -13.90 6.11
C SER A 260 -32.82 -13.56 7.23
N GLY A 261 -31.69 -14.27 7.27
CA GLY A 261 -30.54 -13.88 8.08
C GLY A 261 -29.93 -12.57 7.58
N LEU A 262 -30.46 -11.45 8.10
CA LEU A 262 -29.79 -10.18 8.44
C LEU A 262 -28.58 -9.79 7.57
N GLY A 263 -28.81 -9.74 6.27
CA GLY A 263 -27.95 -9.04 5.36
C GLY A 263 -28.80 -8.64 4.16
N ASN A 264 -29.25 -7.39 4.15
CA ASN A 264 -29.90 -6.71 3.02
C ASN A 264 -28.98 -6.60 1.80
N GLY A 265 -28.22 -7.65 1.46
CA GLY A 265 -27.66 -7.86 0.15
C GLY A 265 -28.79 -8.19 -0.80
N CYS A 266 -29.67 -7.21 -1.03
CA CYS A 266 -30.48 -7.17 -2.24
C CYS A 266 -29.54 -7.50 -3.39
N ARG A 267 -29.81 -8.62 -4.06
CA ARG A 267 -29.01 -9.05 -5.18
C ARG A 267 -29.08 -7.92 -6.20
N ARG A 268 -27.91 -7.47 -6.65
CA ARG A 268 -27.83 -6.55 -7.78
C ARG A 268 -28.37 -7.28 -9.01
N SER A 269 -29.11 -6.60 -9.86
CA SER A 269 -29.60 -7.18 -11.11
C SER A 269 -28.41 -7.62 -11.98
N LYS A 270 -28.56 -8.75 -12.69
CA LYS A 270 -27.54 -9.25 -13.63
C LYS A 270 -27.20 -8.18 -14.69
N ALA A 271 -28.22 -7.44 -15.14
CA ALA A 271 -28.07 -6.31 -16.06
C ALA A 271 -27.12 -5.23 -15.52
N TYR A 272 -27.25 -4.82 -14.25
CA TYR A 272 -26.31 -3.87 -13.64
C TYR A 272 -24.88 -4.41 -13.63
N GLU A 273 -24.70 -5.71 -13.42
CA GLU A 273 -23.37 -6.30 -13.36
C GLU A 273 -22.66 -6.30 -14.70
N GLU A 274 -23.35 -6.74 -15.73
CA GLU A 274 -22.86 -6.76 -17.11
C GLU A 274 -22.58 -5.33 -17.59
N PHE A 275 -23.48 -4.40 -17.28
CA PHE A 275 -23.30 -2.98 -17.56
C PHE A 275 -22.04 -2.41 -16.91
N VAL A 276 -21.82 -2.66 -15.60
CA VAL A 276 -20.62 -2.15 -14.90
C VAL A 276 -19.36 -2.77 -15.49
N LEU A 277 -19.33 -4.07 -15.76
CA LEU A 277 -18.12 -4.74 -16.27
C LEU A 277 -17.75 -4.28 -17.68
N LYS A 278 -18.74 -4.14 -18.58
CA LYS A 278 -18.53 -3.64 -19.95
C LYS A 278 -17.98 -2.21 -19.93
N ASN A 279 -18.72 -1.28 -19.33
CA ASN A 279 -18.35 0.14 -19.32
C ASN A 279 -17.08 0.41 -18.50
N ARG A 280 -16.80 -0.38 -17.46
CA ARG A 280 -15.53 -0.28 -16.73
C ARG A 280 -14.34 -0.58 -17.65
N LYS A 281 -14.44 -1.61 -18.51
CA LYS A 281 -13.37 -1.95 -19.45
C LYS A 281 -13.12 -0.80 -20.42
N GLU A 282 -14.19 -0.26 -21.01
CA GLU A 282 -14.15 0.86 -21.95
C GLU A 282 -13.53 2.11 -21.32
N LEU A 283 -14.01 2.56 -20.15
CA LEU A 283 -13.49 3.74 -19.45
C LEU A 283 -12.04 3.59 -18.96
N ARG A 284 -11.60 2.36 -18.65
CA ARG A 284 -10.23 2.08 -18.20
C ARG A 284 -9.25 1.96 -19.35
N GLN A 285 -9.67 1.43 -20.50
CA GLN A 285 -8.79 1.14 -21.64
C GLN A 285 -8.74 2.31 -22.64
N GLY A 286 -9.86 2.98 -22.91
CA GLY A 286 -9.92 4.11 -23.82
C GLY A 286 -9.35 5.38 -23.19
N PRO A 287 -10.13 6.11 -22.37
CA PRO A 287 -9.72 7.40 -21.81
C PRO A 287 -8.77 7.29 -20.60
N GLN A 288 -8.38 6.08 -20.20
CA GLN A 288 -7.48 5.81 -19.06
C GLN A 288 -7.94 6.42 -17.73
N ILE A 289 -9.26 6.48 -17.51
CA ILE A 289 -9.83 7.07 -16.29
C ILE A 289 -9.44 6.21 -15.07
N CYS A 290 -9.06 6.85 -13.96
CA CYS A 290 -8.66 6.12 -12.75
C CYS A 290 -9.83 5.32 -12.15
N GLU A 291 -9.52 4.20 -11.49
CA GLU A 291 -10.52 3.31 -10.90
C GLU A 291 -11.51 4.03 -9.96
N LYS A 292 -11.04 5.01 -9.18
CA LYS A 292 -11.91 5.79 -8.27
C LYS A 292 -12.94 6.64 -9.03
N ALA A 293 -12.55 7.22 -10.16
CA ALA A 293 -13.47 8.00 -10.99
C ALA A 293 -14.47 7.07 -11.72
N VAL A 294 -14.01 5.93 -12.24
CA VAL A 294 -14.90 4.92 -12.84
C VAL A 294 -15.89 4.37 -11.82
N GLN A 295 -15.48 4.11 -10.57
CA GLN A 295 -16.36 3.71 -9.47
C GLN A 295 -17.44 4.75 -9.17
N ARG A 296 -17.09 6.04 -9.26
CA ARG A 296 -18.02 7.15 -9.05
C ARG A 296 -19.06 7.21 -10.16
N ILE A 297 -18.64 7.16 -11.42
CA ILE A 297 -19.52 7.17 -12.60
C ILE A 297 -20.44 5.96 -12.58
N LEU A 298 -19.90 4.75 -12.46
CA LEU A 298 -20.70 3.52 -12.55
C LEU A 298 -21.34 3.09 -11.20
N GLY A 299 -21.15 3.88 -10.14
CA GLY A 299 -21.80 3.71 -8.84
C GLY A 299 -21.49 2.40 -8.08
N TYR A 300 -20.41 1.69 -8.41
CA TYR A 300 -20.02 0.44 -7.76
C TYR A 300 -18.97 0.65 -6.65
N SER A 301 -18.86 -0.32 -5.73
CA SER A 301 -17.87 -0.30 -4.66
C SER A 301 -16.72 -1.25 -4.97
N ASN A 302 -15.55 -1.09 -4.33
CA ASN A 302 -14.43 -2.01 -4.56
C ASN A 302 -14.77 -3.49 -4.26
N ASN A 303 -15.69 -3.73 -3.32
CA ASN A 303 -16.18 -5.07 -3.00
C ASN A 303 -16.96 -5.71 -4.17
N PHE A 304 -17.57 -4.91 -5.04
CA PHE A 304 -18.31 -5.39 -6.20
C PHE A 304 -17.40 -6.15 -7.19
N LEU A 305 -16.15 -5.72 -7.36
CA LEU A 305 -15.21 -6.35 -8.27
C LEU A 305 -14.60 -7.64 -7.70
N HIS A 306 -14.37 -7.68 -6.39
CA HIS A 306 -13.53 -8.71 -5.77
C HIS A 306 -14.29 -9.77 -4.97
N LYS A 307 -15.54 -9.52 -4.57
CA LYS A 307 -16.30 -10.47 -3.77
C LYS A 307 -17.10 -11.39 -4.70
N LYS A 308 -16.80 -12.69 -4.67
CA LYS A 308 -17.69 -13.72 -5.24
C LYS A 308 -19.08 -13.54 -4.63
N LEU A 309 -20.10 -13.42 -5.47
CA LEU A 309 -21.47 -13.51 -4.98
C LEU A 309 -21.69 -14.92 -4.44
N LYS A 310 -22.28 -15.02 -3.24
CA LYS A 310 -22.74 -16.31 -2.71
C LYS A 310 -23.78 -17.00 -3.61
N THR A 311 -24.40 -16.23 -4.50
CA THR A 311 -25.58 -16.60 -5.29
C THR A 311 -25.22 -17.22 -6.63
N SER A 312 -23.96 -17.18 -7.02
CA SER A 312 -23.47 -17.77 -8.27
C SER A 312 -22.11 -18.42 -8.01
N PRO A 313 -22.06 -19.50 -7.20
CA PRO A 313 -20.80 -20.14 -6.82
C PRO A 313 -19.99 -20.64 -8.02
N GLN A 314 -20.67 -20.95 -9.14
CA GLN A 314 -20.06 -21.37 -10.40
C GLN A 314 -19.40 -20.20 -11.17
N LYS A 315 -19.80 -18.94 -10.94
CA LYS A 315 -19.15 -17.79 -11.60
C LYS A 315 -17.82 -17.48 -10.89
N ARG A 316 -16.73 -17.48 -11.68
CA ARG A 316 -15.38 -17.09 -11.24
C ARG A 316 -15.39 -15.65 -10.67
N GLU A 317 -14.36 -15.27 -9.92
CA GLU A 317 -14.22 -13.87 -9.44
C GLU A 317 -14.37 -12.90 -10.62
N ARG A 318 -15.23 -11.87 -10.50
CA ARG A 318 -15.56 -10.94 -11.61
C ARG A 318 -14.34 -10.21 -12.17
N VAL A 319 -13.36 -9.97 -11.31
CA VAL A 319 -12.03 -9.53 -11.67
C VAL A 319 -11.10 -10.49 -10.95
N GLU A 320 -10.24 -11.19 -11.70
CA GLU A 320 -9.21 -12.02 -11.08
C GLU A 320 -8.39 -11.14 -10.15
N ARG A 321 -8.44 -11.43 -8.84
CA ARG A 321 -7.46 -10.86 -7.94
C ARG A 321 -6.10 -11.32 -8.42
N THR A 322 -5.23 -10.38 -8.76
CA THR A 322 -3.79 -10.61 -8.83
C THR A 322 -3.29 -10.90 -7.43
N LYS A 323 -3.54 -12.13 -6.96
CA LYS A 323 -2.87 -12.66 -5.77
C LYS A 323 -1.36 -12.57 -6.05
N GLY A 324 -0.57 -12.28 -5.02
CA GLY A 324 0.90 -12.29 -5.17
C GLY A 324 1.37 -13.62 -5.78
N ARG A 325 2.50 -13.62 -6.50
CA ARG A 325 3.01 -14.80 -7.21
C ARG A 325 3.03 -16.08 -6.36
N GLY A 326 3.27 -15.94 -5.04
CA GLY A 326 3.17 -17.04 -4.06
C GLY A 326 1.80 -17.70 -3.98
N ALA A 327 0.76 -16.89 -3.83
CA ALA A 327 -0.61 -17.38 -3.67
C ALA A 327 -1.24 -17.85 -5.00
N MET A 328 -0.58 -17.62 -6.13
CA MET A 328 -0.93 -18.18 -7.44
C MET A 328 -0.15 -19.46 -7.77
N GLY A 329 0.71 -19.96 -6.87
CA GLY A 329 1.58 -21.11 -7.16
C GLY A 329 2.66 -20.82 -8.21
N LEU A 330 2.85 -19.57 -8.60
CA LEU A 330 3.83 -19.15 -9.62
C LEU A 330 5.23 -18.94 -9.03
N LEU A 331 5.54 -19.60 -7.91
CA LEU A 331 6.89 -19.59 -7.37
C LEU A 331 7.73 -20.56 -8.19
N LYS A 332 8.91 -20.10 -8.60
CA LYS A 332 9.88 -20.96 -9.28
C LYS A 332 10.23 -22.17 -8.40
N PRO A 333 10.46 -23.36 -8.97
CA PRO A 333 10.99 -24.50 -8.23
C PRO A 333 12.22 -24.14 -7.39
N ILE A 334 12.41 -24.77 -6.23
CA ILE A 334 13.57 -24.47 -5.36
C ILE A 334 14.88 -24.75 -6.08
N ALA A 335 14.92 -25.81 -6.89
CA ALA A 335 16.08 -26.17 -7.71
C ALA A 335 16.51 -25.04 -8.66
N GLU A 336 15.56 -24.25 -9.18
CA GLU A 336 15.88 -23.11 -10.05
C GLU A 336 16.31 -21.87 -9.27
N LEU A 337 16.06 -21.77 -7.96
CA LEU A 337 16.38 -20.54 -7.23
C LEU A 337 17.89 -20.28 -7.16
N SER A 338 18.70 -21.34 -7.08
CA SER A 338 20.16 -21.26 -6.96
C SER A 338 20.83 -20.65 -8.20
N THR A 339 20.23 -20.82 -9.38
CA THR A 339 20.77 -20.30 -10.65
C THR A 339 20.51 -18.80 -10.82
N LEU A 340 19.56 -18.23 -10.06
CA LEU A 340 19.15 -16.85 -10.20
C LEU A 340 20.04 -15.92 -9.35
N LYS A 341 20.39 -14.75 -9.90
CA LYS A 341 21.12 -13.71 -9.15
C LYS A 341 20.13 -12.72 -8.51
N CYS A 342 20.06 -12.69 -7.18
CA CYS A 342 19.14 -11.80 -6.45
C CYS A 342 19.77 -10.46 -6.02
N CYS A 343 21.00 -10.49 -5.50
CA CYS A 343 21.77 -9.36 -5.00
C CYS A 343 23.28 -9.66 -5.11
N MET A 344 24.13 -8.72 -4.69
CA MET A 344 25.60 -8.91 -4.68
C MET A 344 26.07 -10.01 -3.74
N ASP A 345 25.29 -10.31 -2.69
CA ASP A 345 25.62 -11.35 -1.71
C ASP A 345 25.11 -12.72 -2.15
N HIS A 346 24.47 -12.82 -3.33
CA HIS A 346 23.98 -14.07 -3.89
C HIS A 346 23.17 -14.92 -2.90
N CYS A 347 22.21 -14.32 -2.17
CA CYS A 347 21.37 -15.06 -1.20
C CYS A 347 20.70 -16.33 -1.79
N SER A 348 20.52 -16.39 -3.11
CA SER A 348 20.06 -17.57 -3.84
C SER A 348 20.92 -18.82 -3.64
N VAL A 349 22.22 -18.69 -3.33
CA VAL A 349 23.11 -19.82 -3.02
C VAL A 349 22.58 -20.63 -1.84
N MET A 350 21.85 -20.00 -0.91
CA MET A 350 21.17 -20.71 0.17
C MET A 350 20.18 -21.75 -0.33
N ALA A 351 19.62 -21.61 -1.53
CA ALA A 351 18.72 -22.61 -2.09
C ALA A 351 19.42 -23.92 -2.46
N HIS A 352 20.73 -23.87 -2.69
CA HIS A 352 21.52 -25.07 -2.88
C HIS A 352 21.85 -25.72 -1.54
N SER A 353 22.44 -24.96 -0.60
CA SER A 353 22.92 -25.50 0.68
C SER A 353 21.82 -25.80 1.70
N TYR A 354 20.69 -25.08 1.64
CA TYR A 354 19.60 -25.14 2.63
C TYR A 354 18.24 -25.33 1.96
N SER A 355 18.18 -26.20 0.94
CA SER A 355 16.95 -26.48 0.19
C SER A 355 15.77 -26.90 1.08
N ARG A 356 16.01 -27.75 2.08
CA ARG A 356 14.99 -28.19 3.06
C ARG A 356 14.43 -27.03 3.89
N LEU A 357 15.28 -26.12 4.36
CA LEU A 357 14.85 -24.94 5.13
C LEU A 357 13.97 -24.01 4.27
N ILE A 358 14.36 -23.79 3.01
CA ILE A 358 13.56 -22.98 2.07
C ILE A 358 12.21 -23.61 1.79
N GLN A 359 12.15 -24.94 1.66
CA GLN A 359 10.91 -25.69 1.49
C GLN A 359 10.01 -25.51 2.72
N GLN A 360 10.54 -25.64 3.94
CA GLN A 360 9.80 -25.38 5.17
C GLN A 360 9.29 -23.93 5.26
N TRP A 361 10.10 -22.94 4.85
CA TRP A 361 9.66 -21.55 4.78
C TRP A 361 8.52 -21.35 3.78
N ARG A 362 8.56 -22.02 2.62
CA ARG A 362 7.47 -22.00 1.63
C ARG A 362 6.18 -22.57 2.20
N GLU A 363 6.26 -23.74 2.82
CA GLU A 363 5.11 -24.44 3.41
C GLU A 363 4.52 -23.65 4.58
N ARG A 364 5.34 -23.11 5.47
CA ARG A 364 4.84 -22.27 6.58
C ARG A 364 4.21 -20.98 6.05
N ALA A 365 4.85 -20.32 5.09
CA ALA A 365 4.30 -19.09 4.50
C ALA A 365 2.97 -19.32 3.77
N SER A 366 2.70 -20.52 3.25
CA SER A 366 1.44 -20.84 2.58
C SER A 366 0.29 -21.17 3.55
N ARG A 367 0.58 -21.61 4.79
CA ARG A 367 -0.44 -21.94 5.82
C ARG A 367 -1.30 -20.75 6.24
N GLY A 368 -0.77 -19.53 6.17
CA GLY A 368 -1.55 -18.33 6.50
C GLY A 368 -0.73 -17.06 6.71
N GLN A 369 -1.43 -15.93 6.87
CA GLN A 369 -0.78 -14.62 6.98
C GLN A 369 0.11 -14.47 8.24
N ALA A 370 -0.30 -15.07 9.36
CA ALA A 370 0.50 -15.02 10.60
C ALA A 370 1.81 -15.79 10.43
N GLU A 371 1.76 -17.02 9.92
CA GLU A 371 2.95 -17.82 9.63
C GLU A 371 3.83 -17.17 8.56
N ALA A 372 3.26 -16.63 7.49
CA ALA A 372 4.02 -15.88 6.49
C ALA A 372 4.82 -14.74 7.13
N ARG A 373 4.23 -14.00 8.07
CA ARG A 373 4.95 -12.92 8.80
C ARG A 373 6.04 -13.46 9.71
N ARG A 374 5.85 -14.61 10.36
CA ARG A 374 6.89 -15.27 11.16
C ARG A 374 8.07 -15.70 10.29
N VAL A 375 7.79 -16.34 9.15
CA VAL A 375 8.81 -16.74 8.16
C VAL A 375 9.55 -15.51 7.63
N LEU A 376 8.85 -14.42 7.31
CA LEU A 376 9.50 -13.17 6.90
C LEU A 376 10.42 -12.63 7.98
N ALA A 377 10.01 -12.65 9.26
CA ALA A 377 10.84 -12.20 10.36
C ALA A 377 12.07 -13.10 10.57
N GLU A 378 11.90 -14.41 10.39
CA GLU A 378 12.99 -15.38 10.43
C GLU A 378 14.00 -15.13 9.31
N MET A 379 13.55 -15.00 8.06
CA MET A 379 14.42 -14.69 6.91
C MET A 379 15.11 -13.33 7.00
N LEU A 380 14.48 -12.37 7.69
CA LEU A 380 15.03 -11.04 7.95
C LEU A 380 15.98 -11.02 9.16
N THR A 381 16.01 -12.09 9.96
CA THR A 381 16.98 -12.24 11.04
C THR A 381 18.30 -12.77 10.46
N PRO A 382 19.45 -12.15 10.73
CA PRO A 382 20.73 -12.65 10.24
C PRO A 382 21.09 -14.01 10.86
N SER A 383 21.41 -15.02 10.04
CA SER A 383 21.80 -16.36 10.50
C SER A 383 23.31 -16.46 10.76
N GLY A 384 23.83 -15.69 11.73
CA GLY A 384 25.25 -15.74 12.13
C GLY A 384 26.19 -14.81 11.34
N GLY A 385 25.65 -13.81 10.64
CA GLY A 385 26.41 -12.76 9.97
C GLY A 385 25.77 -11.38 10.12
N SER A 386 26.40 -10.33 9.61
CA SER A 386 25.87 -8.95 9.71
C SER A 386 24.74 -8.63 8.71
N ARG A 387 24.35 -9.59 7.84
CA ARG A 387 23.41 -9.35 6.75
C ARG A 387 22.23 -10.30 6.77
N CYS A 388 21.05 -9.72 6.53
CA CYS A 388 19.82 -10.47 6.31
C CYS A 388 19.63 -10.81 4.83
N ASN A 389 18.69 -11.71 4.55
CA ASN A 389 18.31 -12.05 3.20
C ASN A 389 17.78 -10.84 2.43
N CYS A 390 18.16 -10.69 1.16
CA CYS A 390 17.64 -9.60 0.35
C CYS A 390 16.15 -9.79 0.02
N TYR A 391 15.41 -8.68 -0.14
CA TYR A 391 13.95 -8.73 -0.33
C TYR A 391 13.53 -9.47 -1.60
N ARG A 392 14.39 -9.46 -2.63
CA ARG A 392 14.15 -10.19 -3.88
C ARG A 392 14.14 -11.70 -3.65
N PHE A 393 15.13 -12.21 -2.90
CA PHE A 393 15.19 -13.62 -2.53
C PHE A 393 14.03 -14.02 -1.62
N ILE A 394 13.74 -13.21 -0.59
CA ILE A 394 12.58 -13.40 0.29
C ILE A 394 11.27 -13.49 -0.51
N SER A 395 11.09 -12.63 -1.51
CA SER A 395 9.92 -12.64 -2.39
C SER A 395 9.86 -13.89 -3.28
N TRP A 396 11.00 -14.43 -3.74
CA TRP A 396 11.04 -15.70 -4.49
C TRP A 396 10.73 -16.93 -3.64
N VAL A 397 11.10 -16.89 -2.36
CA VAL A 397 10.83 -17.97 -1.42
C VAL A 397 9.38 -17.92 -0.95
N THR A 398 8.92 -16.77 -0.44
CA THR A 398 7.61 -16.66 0.23
C THR A 398 6.48 -16.21 -0.68
N GLY A 399 6.80 -15.62 -1.83
CA GLY A 399 5.82 -14.94 -2.70
C GLY A 399 5.21 -13.67 -2.12
N CYS A 400 5.69 -13.21 -0.97
CA CYS A 400 5.23 -11.97 -0.36
C CYS A 400 5.67 -10.76 -1.19
N SER A 401 4.82 -9.71 -1.21
CA SER A 401 5.13 -8.45 -1.85
C SER A 401 6.22 -7.68 -1.09
N HIS A 402 6.97 -6.85 -1.81
CA HIS A 402 8.00 -5.99 -1.20
C HIS A 402 7.43 -5.10 -0.09
N THR A 403 6.19 -4.60 -0.24
CA THR A 403 5.50 -3.80 0.78
C THR A 403 5.26 -4.59 2.07
N THR A 404 4.87 -5.86 1.97
CA THR A 404 4.71 -6.75 3.12
C THR A 404 6.03 -7.01 3.82
N ILE A 405 7.09 -7.31 3.05
CA ILE A 405 8.44 -7.52 3.58
C ILE A 405 8.94 -6.26 4.30
N SER A 406 8.78 -5.08 3.70
CA SER A 406 9.13 -3.78 4.31
C SER A 406 8.40 -3.55 5.64
N LYS A 407 7.10 -3.85 5.72
CA LYS A 407 6.30 -3.70 6.95
C LYS A 407 6.82 -4.61 8.08
N VAL A 408 7.14 -5.87 7.77
CA VAL A 408 7.72 -6.80 8.76
C VAL A 408 9.11 -6.35 9.19
N SER A 409 9.96 -5.91 8.25
CA SER A 409 11.29 -5.37 8.59
C SER A 409 11.21 -4.12 9.48
N GLN A 410 10.27 -3.21 9.22
CA GLN A 410 10.06 -2.04 10.07
C GLN A 410 9.50 -2.43 11.45
N GLN A 411 8.62 -3.43 11.51
CA GLN A 411 8.14 -3.99 12.77
C GLN A 411 9.33 -4.53 13.59
N MET A 412 10.15 -5.40 13.01
CA MET A 412 11.32 -5.98 13.69
C MET A 412 12.26 -4.90 14.22
N LYS A 413 12.49 -3.83 13.45
CA LYS A 413 13.30 -2.69 13.92
C LYS A 413 12.69 -1.98 15.12
N ARG A 414 11.37 -1.82 15.15
CA ARG A 414 10.64 -1.18 16.28
C ARG A 414 10.60 -2.07 17.51
N THR A 415 10.54 -3.39 17.34
CA THR A 415 10.39 -4.35 18.42
C THR A 415 11.70 -5.01 18.85
N GLY A 416 12.86 -4.49 18.43
CA GLY A 416 14.16 -5.07 18.78
C GLY A 416 14.37 -6.50 18.26
N GLY A 417 13.66 -6.90 17.20
CA GLY A 417 13.77 -8.24 16.61
C GLY A 417 12.70 -9.25 16.99
N LEU A 418 11.66 -8.86 17.77
CA LEU A 418 10.54 -9.77 18.05
C LEU A 418 9.90 -10.29 16.76
N ARG A 419 9.84 -11.63 16.64
CA ARG A 419 9.36 -12.33 15.44
C ARG A 419 7.85 -12.52 15.40
N GLU A 420 7.19 -12.47 16.56
CA GLU A 420 5.74 -12.67 16.64
C GLU A 420 5.00 -11.49 15.97
N PRO A 421 4.05 -11.76 15.05
CA PRO A 421 3.23 -10.71 14.46
C PRO A 421 2.36 -10.05 15.54
N PRO A 422 2.16 -8.72 15.49
CA PRO A 422 1.34 -8.03 16.48
C PRO A 422 -0.09 -8.59 16.43
N PRO A 423 -0.76 -8.73 17.60
CA PRO A 423 -2.11 -9.23 17.65
C PRO A 423 -3.01 -8.37 16.78
N HIS A 424 -3.75 -9.03 15.88
CA HIS A 424 -4.59 -8.33 14.93
C HIS A 424 -5.74 -7.62 15.66
N LYS A 425 -5.73 -6.27 15.63
CA LYS A 425 -6.64 -5.43 16.42
C LYS A 425 -8.13 -5.68 16.15
N LEU A 426 -8.51 -6.35 15.05
CA LEU A 426 -9.91 -6.69 14.76
C LEU A 426 -10.52 -7.77 15.68
N LYS A 427 -9.72 -8.59 16.40
CA LYS A 427 -10.26 -9.61 17.31
C LYS A 427 -10.67 -9.10 18.70
N ARG A 428 -10.29 -7.87 19.08
CA ARG A 428 -10.63 -7.32 20.41
C ARG A 428 -12.07 -6.82 20.51
N GLN A 429 -12.70 -6.40 19.41
CA GLN A 429 -14.07 -5.86 19.48
C GLN A 429 -15.16 -6.91 19.67
N THR A 430 -14.96 -8.16 19.26
CA THR A 430 -16.00 -9.20 19.46
C THR A 430 -16.05 -9.73 20.89
N LYS A 431 -14.93 -9.74 21.63
CA LYS A 431 -14.93 -10.17 23.03
C LYS A 431 -15.45 -9.10 23.99
N ALA A 432 -15.25 -7.81 23.69
CA ALA A 432 -15.83 -6.72 24.48
C ALA A 432 -17.36 -6.61 24.35
N ILE A 433 -17.95 -7.14 23.27
CA ILE A 433 -19.41 -7.15 23.07
C ILE A 433 -20.06 -8.40 23.68
N GLN A 434 -19.28 -9.46 23.94
CA GLN A 434 -19.76 -10.70 24.60
C GLN A 434 -19.47 -10.74 26.11
N GLY A 435 -18.84 -9.71 26.67
CA GLY A 435 -18.55 -9.59 28.09
C GLY A 435 -19.22 -8.37 28.70
N GLN A 436 -20.56 -8.28 28.63
CA GLN A 436 -21.29 -7.69 29.75
C GLN A 436 -21.59 -8.82 30.73
N PRO A 437 -21.20 -8.69 32.02
CA PRO A 437 -21.56 -9.67 33.03
C PRO A 437 -23.08 -9.61 33.25
N ALA A 438 -23.72 -10.76 33.13
CA ALA A 438 -25.01 -11.00 33.78
C ALA A 438 -24.79 -10.93 35.30
N ASP A 439 -25.71 -10.25 35.97
CA ASP A 439 -26.01 -10.32 37.41
C ASP A 439 -24.86 -10.53 38.40
N LEU A 440 -24.53 -9.45 39.12
CA LEU A 440 -24.17 -9.55 40.52
C LEU A 440 -25.43 -9.93 41.31
N GLN A 441 -25.69 -11.24 41.45
CA GLN A 441 -26.42 -11.72 42.62
C GLN A 441 -25.47 -11.66 43.82
N LEU A 442 -25.76 -10.72 44.72
CA LEU A 442 -25.24 -10.69 46.08
C LEU A 442 -25.85 -11.86 46.84
N ASP A 443 -25.08 -12.91 47.08
CA ASP A 443 -25.43 -13.90 48.11
C ASP A 443 -25.03 -13.37 49.49
N PRO A 444 -25.82 -13.65 50.55
CA PRO A 444 -25.58 -13.14 51.89
C PRO A 444 -24.45 -13.90 52.60
N ALA A 445 -23.77 -13.17 53.48
CA ALA A 445 -22.63 -13.62 54.26
C ALA A 445 -22.90 -14.86 55.13
N GLU A 446 -21.95 -15.80 55.12
CA GLU A 446 -21.79 -16.80 56.19
C GLU A 446 -20.70 -16.36 57.19
N PRO A 447 -20.88 -16.65 58.50
CA PRO A 447 -20.05 -16.15 59.61
C PRO A 447 -18.73 -16.92 59.80
N PRO A 448 -17.76 -16.33 60.53
CA PRO A 448 -16.40 -16.84 60.65
C PRO A 448 -16.28 -17.99 61.66
N THR A 449 -15.48 -18.99 61.33
CA THR A 449 -15.06 -20.08 62.25
C THR A 449 -13.58 -19.87 62.66
N PRO A 450 -13.20 -20.18 63.92
CA PRO A 450 -11.98 -19.69 64.58
C PRO A 450 -10.73 -20.58 64.35
N PRO A 451 -9.53 -20.16 64.84
CA PRO A 451 -8.24 -20.63 64.35
C PRO A 451 -7.75 -21.90 65.05
N GLY A 452 -7.08 -22.78 64.31
CA GLY A 452 -6.54 -24.04 64.81
C GLY A 452 -5.10 -24.29 64.39
N HIS A 453 -4.19 -24.06 65.35
CA HIS A 453 -2.92 -24.72 65.64
C HIS A 453 -1.91 -25.09 64.54
N ALA A 454 -0.72 -24.53 64.72
CA ALA A 454 0.56 -24.96 64.20
C ALA A 454 0.99 -26.35 64.72
N SER A 455 1.72 -27.11 63.90
CA SER A 455 3.08 -27.57 64.26
C SER A 455 3.80 -28.33 63.11
N PRO A 456 5.15 -28.40 63.16
CA PRO A 456 6.05 -28.73 62.05
C PRO A 456 6.66 -30.14 62.17
N GLN A 457 7.30 -30.63 61.10
CA GLN A 457 8.34 -31.69 60.99
C GLN A 457 8.30 -32.23 59.54
N SER A 458 9.36 -32.68 58.87
CA SER A 458 10.80 -32.81 59.11
C SER A 458 11.44 -33.33 57.80
N ASP A 459 12.73 -33.05 57.65
CA ASP A 459 13.79 -33.78 56.93
C ASP A 459 13.45 -34.97 56.01
N SER A 460 14.06 -34.99 54.81
CA SER A 460 15.18 -35.92 54.51
C SER A 460 15.37 -36.25 53.03
N ALA A 461 16.65 -36.33 52.68
CA ALA A 461 17.30 -37.29 51.77
C ALA A 461 17.20 -37.12 50.23
N ALA A 462 18.34 -36.73 49.65
CA ALA A 462 18.83 -37.25 48.37
C ALA A 462 19.14 -38.76 48.47
N PRO A 463 19.26 -39.49 47.34
CA PRO A 463 20.60 -39.76 46.81
C PRO A 463 20.70 -39.85 45.26
N PRO A 464 21.93 -40.02 44.71
CA PRO A 464 22.23 -39.88 43.29
C PRO A 464 22.34 -41.23 42.55
N HIS A 465 22.13 -41.24 41.23
CA HIS A 465 22.53 -42.36 40.37
C HIS A 465 23.32 -41.91 39.13
N HIS A 466 24.60 -42.26 39.24
CA HIS A 466 25.62 -42.67 38.28
C HIS A 466 25.23 -43.30 36.92
N LEU A 467 26.23 -43.30 36.03
CA LEU A 467 26.50 -44.11 34.81
C LEU A 467 26.29 -43.36 33.47
N SER A 468 27.36 -42.90 32.80
CA SER A 468 28.41 -43.65 32.04
C SER A 468 27.91 -44.16 30.68
N SER A 469 28.42 -43.58 29.59
CA SER A 469 28.46 -44.22 28.26
C SER A 469 29.57 -43.58 27.41
N ASP A 470 30.55 -44.41 27.07
CA ASP A 470 31.66 -44.16 26.14
C ASP A 470 31.20 -43.82 24.70
N PRO A 471 32.02 -43.12 23.90
CA PRO A 471 31.97 -43.20 22.46
C PRO A 471 33.14 -44.03 21.92
N SER A 472 32.83 -45.24 21.44
CA SER A 472 33.74 -46.06 20.65
C SER A 472 34.00 -45.44 19.27
N LEU A 473 35.27 -45.34 18.93
CA LEU A 473 35.80 -45.05 17.59
C LEU A 473 35.25 -46.03 16.55
N ILE A 474 34.80 -45.50 15.41
CA ILE A 474 34.74 -46.25 14.14
C ILE A 474 35.66 -45.56 13.15
N THR A 475 36.79 -46.23 12.91
CA THR A 475 37.71 -46.01 11.81
C THR A 475 37.14 -46.73 10.59
N SER A 476 36.89 -46.02 9.49
CA SER A 476 36.70 -46.64 8.17
C SER A 476 37.59 -45.96 7.15
N GLN A 477 38.64 -46.71 6.79
CA GLN A 477 39.50 -46.51 5.63
C GLN A 477 38.99 -47.40 4.48
N GLN A 478 39.21 -46.91 3.26
CA GLN A 478 39.26 -47.62 1.96
C GLN A 478 37.89 -48.04 1.38
N ALA A 479 37.59 -47.94 0.07
CA ALA A 479 38.42 -47.76 -1.13
C ALA A 479 37.78 -46.76 -2.11
#